data_AF-A0A9W6XAT6-F1
#
_entry.id   AF-A0A9W6XAT6-F1
#
_cell.length_a   1.000
_cell.length_b   1.000
_cell.length_c   1.000
_cell.angle_alpha   90.00
_cell.angle_beta   90.00
_cell.angle_gamma   90.00
#
_symmetry.space_group_name_H-M   'P 1'
#
loop_
_entity.id
_entity.type
_entity.pdbx_description
1 polymer ?
#
loop_
_entity_poly.entity_id
_entity_poly.type
_entity_poly.pdbx_seq_one_letter_code
_entity_poly.pdbx_strand_id
1 'polypeptide(L)'
;MNEMVKFTISDIAPGARKVSRKLDSTLQTDCTMHCLNLCIGYGVGLKEIKKLKFYDRPIGNQKLKRRVIVTGGGEFPEGSRVIRELRNLNKYFASATAVQRGHMLTKIQQFNGLPELVGLIGIDVRVASVMKLLQRSIINYPAFQWYFQSVRDDEKDKYVFTCISVEGWNLIVEMEAVVRHVAELALAESLVASTLSSTMYVLP
;
A
#
# COMPACT_ATOMS: atom_id res chain seq x y z
N MET A 1 -0.67 5.83 -45.80
CA MET A 1 -0.32 4.83 -44.77
C MET A 1 -0.65 5.47 -43.43
N ASN A 2 -1.70 5.02 -42.73
CA ASN A 2 -2.00 5.53 -41.40
C ASN A 2 -0.90 5.08 -40.43
N GLU A 3 -0.19 6.05 -39.86
CA GLU A 3 0.85 5.80 -38.87
C GLU A 3 0.16 5.36 -37.57
N MET A 4 0.21 4.06 -37.27
CA MET A 4 -0.33 3.53 -36.02
C MET A 4 0.58 3.94 -34.87
N VAL A 5 0.11 4.89 -34.06
CA VAL A 5 0.74 5.23 -32.78
C VAL A 5 0.53 4.07 -31.82
N LYS A 6 1.63 3.43 -31.39
CA LYS A 6 1.58 2.37 -30.37
C LYS A 6 1.69 3.01 -28.99
N PHE A 7 0.90 2.55 -28.03
CA PHE A 7 0.99 3.02 -26.65
C PHE A 7 1.60 1.93 -25.76
N THR A 8 2.47 2.32 -24.81
CA THR A 8 2.97 1.41 -23.78
C THR A 8 2.53 1.91 -22.42
N ILE A 9 1.66 1.14 -21.76
CA ILE A 9 1.23 1.42 -20.40
C ILE A 9 2.35 0.97 -19.45
N SER A 10 2.83 1.87 -18.61
CA SER A 10 3.94 1.57 -17.70
C SER A 10 3.81 2.27 -16.35
N ASP A 11 4.59 1.81 -15.38
CA ASP A 11 4.74 2.45 -14.07
C ASP A 11 5.30 3.88 -14.24
N ILE A 12 4.97 4.79 -13.32
CA ILE A 12 5.44 6.17 -13.38
C ILE A 12 6.86 6.34 -12.80
N ALA A 13 7.43 5.28 -12.23
CA ALA A 13 8.78 5.27 -11.67
C ALA A 13 9.83 5.74 -12.71
N PRO A 14 10.87 6.50 -12.28
CA PRO A 14 11.91 6.99 -13.18
C PRO A 14 12.61 5.87 -13.97
N GLY A 15 12.73 4.67 -13.38
CA GLY A 15 13.27 3.49 -14.05
C GLY A 15 12.40 2.99 -15.19
N ALA A 16 11.07 2.93 -14.98
CA ALA A 16 10.11 2.55 -16.01
C ALA A 16 10.10 3.55 -17.18
N ARG A 17 10.18 4.86 -16.88
CA ARG A 17 10.34 5.91 -17.91
C ARG A 17 11.64 5.79 -18.70
N LYS A 18 12.72 5.33 -18.08
CA LYS A 18 14.01 5.12 -18.75
C LYS A 18 13.96 3.90 -19.68
N VAL A 19 13.23 2.85 -19.31
CA VAL A 19 13.03 1.66 -20.13
C VAL A 19 12.09 1.97 -21.31
N SER A 20 10.98 2.68 -21.07
CA SER A 20 10.05 3.02 -22.15
C SER A 20 10.68 3.90 -23.21
N ARG A 21 11.63 4.78 -22.84
CA ARG A 21 12.40 5.58 -23.81
C ARG A 21 13.29 4.78 -24.75
N LYS A 22 13.54 3.49 -24.46
CA LYS A 22 14.25 2.58 -25.37
C LYS A 22 13.32 1.87 -26.36
N LEU A 23 12.01 2.05 -26.20
CA LEU A 23 10.99 1.52 -27.12
C LEU A 23 10.62 2.66 -28.08
N ASP A 24 11.43 2.85 -29.12
CA ASP A 24 11.37 4.02 -30.03
C ASP A 24 10.03 4.18 -30.77
N SER A 25 9.18 3.14 -30.78
CA SER A 25 7.91 3.13 -31.51
C SER A 25 6.66 3.33 -30.65
N THR A 26 6.80 3.51 -29.33
CA THR A 26 5.65 3.58 -28.43
C THR A 26 5.60 4.85 -27.55
N LEU A 27 4.44 5.48 -27.49
CA LEU A 27 4.17 6.55 -26.54
C LEU A 27 3.88 5.96 -25.16
N GLN A 28 4.67 6.32 -24.15
CA GLN A 28 4.43 5.86 -22.79
C GLN A 28 3.18 6.52 -22.22
N THR A 29 2.26 5.72 -21.69
CA THR A 29 1.12 6.19 -20.88
C THR A 29 1.28 5.68 -19.45
N ASP A 30 0.99 6.54 -18.48
CA ASP A 30 1.07 6.17 -17.07
C ASP A 30 -0.04 5.13 -16.74
N CYS A 31 0.30 4.09 -15.99
CA CYS A 31 -0.65 3.07 -15.56
C CYS A 31 -1.66 3.63 -14.54
N THR A 32 -2.94 3.66 -14.88
CA THR A 32 -4.04 4.14 -14.03
C THR A 32 -4.03 3.47 -12.65
N MET A 33 -3.80 2.15 -12.60
CA MET A 33 -3.70 1.40 -11.35
C MET A 33 -2.51 1.83 -10.48
N HIS A 34 -1.40 2.25 -11.09
CA HIS A 34 -0.26 2.78 -10.36
C HIS A 34 -0.55 4.20 -9.83
N CYS A 35 -1.16 5.06 -10.64
CA CYS A 35 -1.60 6.39 -10.24
C CYS A 35 -2.58 6.32 -9.06
N LEU A 36 -3.59 5.44 -9.13
CA LEU A 36 -4.51 5.17 -8.04
C LEU A 36 -3.79 4.76 -6.74
N ASN A 37 -2.84 3.82 -6.84
CA ASN A 37 -2.08 3.36 -5.68
C ASN A 37 -1.23 4.48 -5.05
N LEU A 38 -0.76 5.44 -5.85
CA LEU A 38 -0.10 6.64 -5.35
C LEU A 38 -1.11 7.59 -4.70
N CYS A 39 -2.24 7.87 -5.33
CA CYS A 39 -3.29 8.72 -4.77
C CYS A 39 -3.74 8.22 -3.40
N ILE A 40 -4.01 6.92 -3.27
CA ILE A 40 -4.32 6.29 -1.98
C ILE A 40 -3.15 6.51 -1.00
N GLY A 41 -1.92 6.17 -1.41
CA GLY A 41 -0.75 6.29 -0.53
C GLY A 41 -0.46 7.72 -0.05
N TYR A 42 -0.67 8.73 -0.88
CA TYR A 42 -0.58 10.14 -0.47
C TYR A 42 -1.78 10.52 0.40
N GLY A 43 -3.01 10.18 0.00
CA GLY A 43 -4.23 10.50 0.73
C GLY A 43 -4.23 9.98 2.17
N VAL A 44 -3.76 8.75 2.38
CA VAL A 44 -3.61 8.16 3.73
C VAL A 44 -2.32 8.54 4.46
N GLY A 45 -1.52 9.47 3.91
CA GLY A 45 -0.30 9.96 4.57
C GLY A 45 0.86 8.95 4.63
N LEU A 46 0.89 7.92 3.79
CA LEU A 46 2.00 6.95 3.72
C LEU A 46 3.15 7.40 2.84
N LYS A 47 2.85 8.24 1.84
CA LYS A 47 3.83 8.73 0.87
C LYS A 47 4.06 10.21 1.06
N GLU A 48 5.33 10.60 0.95
CA GLU A 48 5.77 12.00 0.94
C GLU A 48 6.89 12.13 -0.09
N ILE A 49 6.91 13.22 -0.85
CA ILE A 49 8.03 13.47 -1.76
C ILE A 49 9.14 14.13 -0.95
N LYS A 50 10.24 13.40 -0.74
CA LYS A 50 11.44 13.94 -0.07
C LYS A 50 12.51 14.21 -1.12
N LYS A 51 12.98 15.46 -1.21
CA LYS A 51 14.19 15.80 -1.97
C LYS A 51 15.36 15.97 -1.03
N LEU A 52 16.52 15.62 -1.54
CA LEU A 52 17.77 15.79 -0.84
C LEU A 52 18.31 17.18 -1.15
N LYS A 53 18.40 18.06 -0.15
CA LYS A 53 18.98 19.40 -0.29
C LYS A 53 20.33 19.45 0.44
N PHE A 54 21.28 20.14 -0.19
CA PHE A 54 22.60 20.41 0.37
C PHE A 54 22.60 21.84 0.92
N TYR A 55 23.05 21.99 2.16
CA TYR A 55 23.19 23.27 2.84
C TYR A 55 24.65 23.46 3.18
N ASP A 56 25.16 24.67 3.03
CA ASP A 56 26.51 24.97 3.50
C ASP A 56 26.52 25.00 5.03
N ARG A 57 27.51 24.36 5.64
CA ARG A 57 27.66 24.38 7.10
C ARG A 57 28.23 25.75 7.49
N PRO A 58 27.74 26.39 8.57
CA PRO A 58 28.25 27.69 9.00
C PRO A 58 29.72 27.64 9.47
N ILE A 59 30.25 26.46 9.80
CA ILE A 59 31.65 26.26 10.20
C ILE A 59 32.22 25.05 9.45
N GLY A 60 33.20 25.28 8.59
CA GLY A 60 33.90 24.27 7.80
C GLY A 60 33.29 24.01 6.41
N ASN A 61 34.13 23.68 5.43
CA ASN A 61 33.78 23.54 4.00
C ASN A 61 32.97 22.27 3.64
N GLN A 62 32.26 21.66 4.60
CA GLN A 62 31.43 20.47 4.34
C GLN A 62 29.97 20.85 4.10
N LYS A 63 29.41 20.36 2.99
CA LYS A 63 27.98 20.47 2.68
C LYS A 63 27.16 19.50 3.55
N LEU A 64 26.20 20.03 4.29
CA LEU A 64 25.22 19.25 5.04
C LEU A 64 24.13 18.71 4.11
N LYS A 65 23.96 17.40 4.12
CA LYS A 65 22.93 16.70 3.36
C LYS A 65 21.68 16.54 4.24
N ARG A 66 20.60 17.25 3.93
CA ARG A 66 19.32 17.13 4.65
C ARG A 66 18.21 16.71 3.69
N ARG A 67 17.39 15.74 4.12
CA ARG A 67 16.15 15.39 3.42
C ARG A 67 15.09 16.42 3.77
N VAL A 68 14.52 17.03 2.75
CA VAL A 68 13.47 18.04 2.86
C VAL A 68 12.23 17.48 2.21
N ILE A 69 11.10 17.54 2.92
CA ILE A 69 9.79 17.21 2.37
C ILE A 69 9.41 18.32 1.39
N VAL A 70 9.17 17.96 0.14
CA VAL A 70 8.79 18.87 -0.96
C VAL A 70 7.30 18.82 -1.21
N THR A 71 6.68 17.66 -0.96
CA THR A 71 5.24 17.49 -0.96
C THR A 71 4.91 16.66 0.26
N GLY A 72 4.15 17.26 1.18
CA GLY A 72 3.67 16.56 2.38
C GLY A 72 2.78 15.38 2.01
N GLY A 73 2.67 14.42 2.91
CA GLY A 73 1.59 13.44 2.84
C GLY A 73 0.24 14.14 3.01
N GLY A 74 -0.85 13.42 2.76
CA GLY A 74 -2.20 13.92 2.99
C GLY A 74 -2.41 14.34 4.45
N GLU A 75 -3.38 15.22 4.67
CA GLU A 75 -3.73 15.80 5.98
C GLU A 75 -4.39 14.80 6.95
N PHE A 76 -4.27 13.50 6.68
CA PHE A 76 -4.89 12.43 7.45
C PHE A 76 -3.82 11.60 8.20
N PRO A 77 -3.27 12.12 9.32
CA PRO A 77 -2.20 11.47 10.06
C PRO A 77 -2.64 10.15 10.70
N GLU A 78 -3.91 10.03 11.10
CA GLU A 78 -4.51 8.85 11.71
C GLU A 78 -4.45 7.66 10.76
N GLY A 79 -4.75 7.87 9.47
CA GLY A 79 -4.67 6.83 8.46
C GLY A 79 -3.27 6.24 8.33
N SER A 80 -2.25 7.10 8.34
CA SER A 80 -0.86 6.65 8.28
C SER A 80 -0.46 5.88 9.55
N ARG A 81 -1.00 6.27 10.71
CA ARG A 81 -0.75 5.63 12.01
C ARG A 81 -1.33 4.22 12.04
N VAL A 82 -2.63 4.06 11.78
CA VAL A 82 -3.29 2.74 11.84
C VAL A 82 -2.70 1.77 10.82
N ILE A 83 -2.28 2.25 9.64
CA ILE A 83 -1.62 1.40 8.65
C ILE A 83 -0.25 0.92 9.15
N ARG A 84 0.53 1.76 9.82
CA ARG A 84 1.82 1.33 10.42
C ARG A 84 1.60 0.31 11.52
N GLU A 85 0.59 0.50 12.37
CA GLU A 85 0.23 -0.44 13.43
C GLU A 85 -0.20 -1.79 12.86
N LEU A 86 -1.05 -1.81 11.83
CA LEU A 86 -1.43 -3.04 11.11
C LEU A 86 -0.22 -3.74 10.47
N ARG A 87 0.74 -2.99 9.91
CA ARG A 87 1.97 -3.57 9.38
C ARG A 87 2.83 -4.20 10.48
N ASN A 88 2.91 -3.57 11.64
CA ASN A 88 3.62 -4.11 12.79
C ASN A 88 2.95 -5.38 13.30
N LEU A 89 1.62 -5.40 13.40
CA LEU A 89 0.83 -6.58 13.74
C LEU A 89 1.06 -7.72 12.74
N ASN A 90 1.01 -7.44 11.43
CA ASN A 90 1.30 -8.47 10.43
C ASN A 90 2.74 -8.97 10.50
N LYS A 91 3.70 -8.06 10.73
CA LYS A 91 5.11 -8.42 10.90
C LYS A 91 5.33 -9.31 12.12
N TYR A 92 4.57 -9.10 13.19
CA TYR A 92 4.64 -9.91 14.40
C TYR A 92 4.34 -11.40 14.16
N PHE A 93 3.44 -11.71 13.21
CA PHE A 93 3.13 -13.09 12.82
C PHE A 93 3.96 -13.64 11.67
N ALA A 94 4.59 -12.76 10.86
CA ALA A 94 5.22 -13.13 9.61
C ALA A 94 6.76 -13.02 9.61
N SER A 95 7.41 -12.58 10.69
CA SER A 95 8.88 -12.54 10.75
C SER A 95 9.49 -13.96 10.77
N ALA A 96 10.70 -14.11 10.25
CA ALA A 96 11.44 -15.38 10.24
C ALA A 96 11.68 -15.95 11.65
N THR A 97 11.65 -15.08 12.68
CA THR A 97 11.74 -15.45 14.10
C THR A 97 10.38 -15.78 14.73
N ALA A 98 9.27 -15.54 14.02
CA ALA A 98 7.90 -15.67 14.51
C ALA A 98 7.13 -16.85 13.86
N VAL A 99 7.84 -17.80 13.24
CA VAL A 99 7.25 -18.97 12.57
C VAL A 99 6.25 -19.70 13.49
N GLN A 100 6.59 -19.88 14.76
CA GLN A 100 5.70 -20.49 15.77
C GLN A 100 4.41 -19.70 16.00
N ARG A 101 4.51 -18.35 16.04
CA ARG A 101 3.36 -17.45 16.22
C ARG A 101 2.44 -17.53 15.00
N GLY A 102 3.01 -17.53 13.80
CA GLY A 102 2.28 -17.73 12.54
C GLY A 102 1.52 -19.06 12.51
N HIS A 103 2.17 -20.18 12.86
CA HIS A 103 1.50 -21.49 12.93
C HIS A 103 0.37 -21.53 13.97
N MET A 104 0.55 -20.89 15.12
CA MET A 104 -0.49 -20.83 16.14
C MET A 104 -1.69 -20.00 15.68
N LEU A 105 -1.46 -18.89 14.97
CA LEU A 105 -2.53 -18.13 14.33
C LEU A 105 -3.28 -18.98 13.29
N THR A 106 -2.57 -19.74 12.46
CA THR A 106 -3.19 -20.67 11.49
C THR A 106 -4.04 -21.73 12.19
N LYS A 107 -3.57 -22.31 13.29
CA LYS A 107 -4.36 -23.26 14.08
C LYS A 107 -5.65 -22.63 14.63
N ILE A 108 -5.59 -21.39 15.09
CA ILE A 108 -6.77 -20.65 15.54
C ILE A 108 -7.72 -20.39 14.37
N GLN A 109 -7.21 -20.01 13.21
CA GLN A 109 -8.04 -19.82 12.01
C GLN A 109 -8.77 -21.12 11.65
N GLN A 110 -8.04 -22.23 11.56
CA GLN A 110 -8.60 -23.56 11.25
C GLN A 110 -9.64 -24.01 12.27
N PHE A 111 -9.34 -23.90 13.57
CA PHE A 111 -10.23 -24.31 14.65
C PHE A 111 -11.58 -23.58 14.61
N ASN A 112 -11.57 -22.32 14.19
CA ASN A 112 -12.76 -21.47 14.14
C ASN A 112 -13.39 -21.37 12.74
N GLY A 113 -12.93 -22.17 11.76
CA GLY A 113 -13.43 -22.12 10.38
C GLY A 113 -13.16 -20.79 9.65
N LEU A 114 -12.14 -20.03 10.08
CA LEU A 114 -11.74 -18.78 9.45
C LEU A 114 -10.79 -19.02 8.27
N PRO A 115 -10.77 -18.12 7.26
CA PRO A 115 -9.79 -18.18 6.18
C PRO A 115 -8.35 -18.14 6.69
N GLU A 116 -7.50 -19.04 6.17
CA GLU A 116 -6.07 -19.08 6.47
C GLU A 116 -5.33 -17.95 5.74
N LEU A 117 -5.33 -16.76 6.35
CA LEU A 117 -4.69 -15.59 5.78
C LEU A 117 -3.38 -15.30 6.50
N VAL A 118 -2.26 -15.54 5.82
CA VAL A 118 -0.93 -15.13 6.28
C VAL A 118 -0.83 -13.60 6.30
N GLY A 119 -0.15 -13.06 7.32
CA GLY A 119 0.15 -11.64 7.44
C GLY A 119 0.84 -11.12 6.18
N LEU A 120 0.29 -10.05 5.58
CA LEU A 120 0.92 -9.41 4.43
C LEU A 120 2.10 -8.58 4.89
N ILE A 121 3.31 -9.09 4.65
CA ILE A 121 4.53 -8.24 4.60
C ILE A 121 4.58 -7.61 3.20
N GLY A 122 3.71 -6.61 2.98
CA GLY A 122 3.60 -5.88 1.73
C GLY A 122 4.41 -4.57 1.75
N ILE A 123 5.40 -4.46 0.88
CA ILE A 123 6.15 -3.23 0.57
C ILE A 123 5.22 -2.26 -0.17
N ASP A 124 5.26 -0.95 0.15
CA ASP A 124 4.47 0.17 -0.42
C ASP A 124 4.45 0.30 -1.97
N VAL A 125 5.23 -0.52 -2.68
CA VAL A 125 5.36 -0.53 -4.14
C VAL A 125 4.34 -1.41 -4.85
N ARG A 126 3.62 -2.31 -4.17
CA ARG A 126 2.60 -3.14 -4.82
C ARG A 126 1.27 -2.39 -4.93
N VAL A 127 0.65 -2.45 -6.11
CA VAL A 127 -0.69 -1.90 -6.38
C VAL A 127 -1.70 -2.48 -5.38
N ALA A 128 -2.53 -1.62 -4.81
CA ALA A 128 -3.56 -1.95 -3.83
C ALA A 128 -3.03 -2.57 -2.53
N SER A 129 -1.78 -2.28 -2.15
CA SER A 129 -1.18 -2.80 -0.90
C SER A 129 -1.95 -2.37 0.36
N VAL A 130 -2.41 -1.12 0.40
CA VAL A 130 -3.22 -0.58 1.52
C VAL A 130 -4.57 -1.30 1.60
N MET A 131 -5.29 -1.42 0.48
CA MET A 131 -6.59 -2.11 0.43
C MET A 131 -6.48 -3.56 0.91
N LYS A 132 -5.48 -4.31 0.38
CA LYS A 132 -5.25 -5.70 0.78
C LYS A 132 -4.86 -5.84 2.24
N LEU A 133 -4.10 -4.88 2.78
CA LEU A 133 -3.74 -4.85 4.19
C LEU A 133 -5.00 -4.70 5.05
N LEU A 134 -5.83 -3.69 4.76
CA LEU A 134 -7.06 -3.43 5.51
C LEU A 134 -8.01 -4.64 5.48
N GLN A 135 -8.32 -5.16 4.28
CA GLN A 135 -9.21 -6.31 4.10
C GLN A 135 -8.75 -7.53 4.88
N ARG A 136 -7.47 -7.90 4.77
CA ARG A 136 -6.95 -9.08 5.49
C ARG A 136 -6.91 -8.87 6.99
N SER A 137 -6.58 -7.68 7.44
CA SER A 137 -6.56 -7.36 8.88
C SER A 137 -7.97 -7.40 9.48
N ILE A 138 -8.98 -6.93 8.76
CA ILE A 138 -10.39 -7.03 9.18
C ILE A 138 -10.83 -8.49 9.29
N ILE A 139 -10.56 -9.31 8.26
CA ILE A 139 -10.93 -10.73 8.28
C ILE A 139 -10.19 -11.49 9.40
N ASN A 140 -8.93 -11.15 9.66
CA ASN A 140 -8.13 -11.77 10.71
C ASN A 140 -8.40 -11.23 12.12
N TYR A 141 -9.17 -10.16 12.28
CA TYR A 141 -9.46 -9.56 13.58
C TYR A 141 -9.89 -10.58 14.66
N PRO A 142 -10.89 -11.46 14.43
CA PRO A 142 -11.27 -12.46 15.44
C PRO A 142 -10.12 -13.44 15.77
N ALA A 143 -9.33 -13.85 14.77
CA ALA A 143 -8.18 -14.71 15.00
C ALA A 143 -7.09 -14.03 15.83
N PHE A 144 -6.82 -12.73 15.59
CA PHE A 144 -5.91 -11.94 16.40
C PHE A 144 -6.42 -11.83 17.83
N GLN A 145 -7.70 -11.50 18.01
CA GLN A 145 -8.31 -11.37 19.33
C GLN A 145 -8.16 -12.65 20.16
N TRP A 146 -8.48 -13.81 19.59
CA TRP A 146 -8.30 -15.10 20.27
C TRP A 146 -6.83 -15.44 20.53
N TYR A 147 -5.95 -15.13 19.58
CA TYR A 147 -4.51 -15.33 19.78
C TYR A 147 -4.01 -14.54 21.00
N PHE A 148 -4.25 -13.24 21.08
CA PHE A 148 -3.76 -12.42 22.18
C PHE A 148 -4.49 -12.65 23.51
N GLN A 149 -5.70 -13.24 23.49
CA GLN A 149 -6.38 -13.73 24.68
C GLN A 149 -5.79 -15.05 25.22
N SER A 150 -5.21 -15.88 24.35
CA SER A 150 -4.68 -17.21 24.71
C SER A 150 -3.20 -17.23 25.09
N VAL A 151 -2.43 -16.19 24.73
CA VAL A 151 -1.00 -16.08 25.04
C VAL A 151 -0.79 -15.58 26.47
N ARG A 152 0.05 -16.28 27.24
CA ARG A 152 0.44 -15.90 28.61
C ARG A 152 1.47 -14.77 28.61
N ASP A 153 1.00 -13.57 28.91
CA ASP A 153 1.68 -12.45 29.62
C ASP A 153 3.13 -12.08 29.28
N ASP A 154 3.41 -11.70 28.02
CA ASP A 154 4.34 -10.59 27.78
C ASP A 154 3.52 -9.35 27.42
N GLU A 155 3.54 -8.33 28.28
CA GLU A 155 2.84 -7.06 28.02
C GLU A 155 3.28 -6.44 26.68
N LYS A 156 4.53 -6.66 26.26
CA LYS A 156 5.03 -6.17 24.98
C LYS A 156 4.36 -6.87 23.80
N ASP A 157 4.12 -8.17 23.91
CA ASP A 157 3.45 -8.94 22.87
C ASP A 157 1.96 -8.54 22.80
N LYS A 158 1.29 -8.38 23.95
CA LYS A 158 -0.10 -7.88 24.00
C LYS A 158 -0.24 -6.47 23.42
N TYR A 159 0.74 -5.59 23.68
CA TYR A 159 0.76 -4.22 23.17
C TYR A 159 0.74 -4.16 21.63
N VAL A 160 1.27 -5.17 20.93
CA VAL A 160 1.24 -5.21 19.46
C VAL A 160 -0.19 -5.18 18.90
N PHE A 161 -1.15 -5.75 19.62
CA PHE A 161 -2.56 -5.73 19.24
C PHE A 161 -3.32 -4.58 19.91
N THR A 162 -3.08 -4.35 21.21
CA THR A 162 -3.83 -3.33 21.96
C THR A 162 -3.41 -1.89 21.65
N CYS A 163 -2.27 -1.67 20.97
CA CYS A 163 -1.92 -0.34 20.48
C CYS A 163 -2.89 0.18 19.40
N ILE A 164 -3.65 -0.72 18.75
CA ILE A 164 -4.78 -0.35 17.91
C ILE A 164 -6.03 -0.34 18.79
N SER A 165 -6.51 0.86 19.12
CA SER A 165 -7.72 1.03 19.93
C SER A 165 -8.97 0.54 19.18
N VAL A 166 -10.10 0.44 19.89
CA VAL A 166 -11.39 0.10 19.26
C VAL A 166 -11.75 1.13 18.18
N GLU A 167 -11.50 2.41 18.44
CA GLU A 167 -11.68 3.49 17.47
C GLU A 167 -10.72 3.34 16.29
N GLY A 168 -9.50 2.86 16.54
CA GLY A 168 -8.54 2.52 15.48
C GLY A 168 -9.04 1.40 14.57
N TRP A 169 -9.64 0.35 15.13
CA TRP A 169 -10.27 -0.73 14.37
C TRP A 169 -11.51 -0.26 13.59
N ASN A 170 -12.34 0.62 14.18
CA ASN A 170 -13.45 1.24 13.46
C ASN A 170 -12.95 2.07 12.27
N LEU A 171 -11.90 2.87 12.50
CA LEU A 171 -11.28 3.65 11.43
C LEU A 171 -10.72 2.77 10.32
N ILE A 172 -10.13 1.62 10.65
CA ILE A 172 -9.65 0.64 9.66
C ILE A 172 -10.80 0.17 8.75
N VAL A 173 -11.98 -0.10 9.31
CA VAL A 173 -13.17 -0.52 8.55
C VAL A 173 -13.68 0.62 7.66
N GLU A 174 -13.76 1.84 8.19
CA GLU A 174 -14.17 3.03 7.42
C GLU A 174 -13.21 3.32 6.27
N MET A 175 -11.91 3.30 6.54
CA MET A 175 -10.87 3.46 5.52
C MET A 175 -10.97 2.39 4.44
N GLU A 176 -11.26 1.15 4.82
CA GLU A 176 -11.40 0.05 3.87
C GLU A 176 -12.59 0.26 2.94
N ALA A 177 -13.73 0.71 3.47
CA ALA A 177 -14.92 1.02 2.68
C ALA A 177 -14.63 2.13 1.64
N VAL A 178 -13.99 3.22 2.06
CA VAL A 178 -13.64 4.34 1.16
C VAL A 178 -12.63 3.90 0.11
N VAL A 179 -11.54 3.25 0.52
CA VAL A 179 -10.48 2.83 -0.41
C VAL A 179 -10.98 1.78 -1.40
N ARG A 180 -11.86 0.85 -0.97
CA ARG A 180 -12.50 -0.11 -1.87
C ARG A 180 -13.32 0.62 -2.94
N HIS A 181 -14.17 1.56 -2.54
CA HIS A 181 -15.03 2.27 -3.50
C HIS A 181 -14.21 3.08 -4.51
N VAL A 182 -13.16 3.77 -4.05
CA VAL A 182 -12.21 4.48 -4.93
C VAL A 182 -11.50 3.52 -5.89
N ALA A 183 -11.15 2.31 -5.44
CA ALA A 183 -10.54 1.31 -6.29
C ALA A 183 -11.50 0.72 -7.33
N GLU A 184 -12.77 0.48 -6.96
CA GLU A 184 -13.82 0.02 -7.88
C GLU A 184 -14.12 1.05 -8.97
N LEU A 185 -14.23 2.33 -8.60
CA LEU A 185 -14.41 3.42 -9.56
C LEU A 185 -13.25 3.48 -10.56
N ALA A 186 -12.01 3.42 -10.07
CA ALA A 186 -10.83 3.43 -10.93
C ALA A 186 -10.75 2.20 -11.85
N LEU A 187 -11.19 1.03 -11.39
CA LEU A 187 -11.31 -0.16 -12.24
C LEU A 187 -12.37 0.02 -13.32
N ALA A 188 -13.55 0.56 -12.97
CA ALA A 188 -14.61 0.83 -13.91
C ALA A 188 -14.17 1.83 -14.99
N GLU A 189 -13.53 2.93 -14.61
CA GLU A 189 -12.97 3.90 -15.55
C GLU A 189 -11.89 3.28 -16.46
N SER A 190 -11.00 2.46 -15.89
CA SER A 190 -9.96 1.78 -16.67
C SER A 190 -10.55 0.79 -17.68
N LEU A 191 -11.63 0.10 -17.33
CA LEU A 191 -12.34 -0.80 -18.24
C LEU A 191 -13.02 -0.02 -19.37
N VAL A 192 -13.76 1.04 -19.04
CA VAL A 192 -14.41 1.91 -20.02
C VAL A 192 -13.39 2.52 -20.98
N ALA A 193 -12.24 3.00 -20.49
CA ALA A 193 -11.17 3.53 -21.33
C ALA A 193 -10.60 2.47 -22.28
N SER A 194 -10.44 1.22 -21.82
CA SER A 194 -9.99 0.11 -22.66
C SER A 194 -11.03 -0.26 -23.72
N THR A 195 -12.32 -0.25 -23.37
CA THR A 195 -13.42 -0.51 -24.31
C THR A 195 -13.53 0.60 -25.37
N LEU A 196 -13.47 1.87 -24.96
CA LEU A 196 -13.47 3.00 -25.90
C LEU A 196 -12.24 3.00 -26.82
N SER A 197 -11.07 2.66 -26.28
CA SER A 197 -9.86 2.52 -27.09
C SER A 197 -9.99 1.39 -28.12
N SER A 198 -10.53 0.23 -27.73
CA SER A 198 -10.71 -0.91 -28.65
C SER A 198 -11.79 -0.68 -29.72
N THR A 199 -12.83 0.12 -29.43
CA THR A 199 -13.86 0.48 -30.43
C THR A 199 -13.45 1.61 -31.36
N MET A 200 -12.48 2.45 -30.99
CA MET A 200 -11.95 3.54 -31.83
C MET A 200 -10.97 3.08 -32.94
N TYR A 201 -10.66 1.78 -33.06
CA TYR A 201 -9.77 1.25 -34.10
C TYR A 201 -10.48 0.75 -35.36
N VAL A 202 -11.79 0.93 -35.49
CA VAL A 202 -12.50 0.68 -36.75
C VAL A 202 -12.80 2.02 -37.42
N LEU A 203 -11.79 2.60 -38.07
CA LEU A 203 -12.01 3.64 -39.08
C LEU A 203 -11.91 2.99 -40.48
N PRO A 204 -12.85 3.27 -41.39
CA PRO A 204 -12.80 2.80 -42.77
C PRO A 204 -11.57 3.32 -43.54
#